data_AF-A0A972JIR2-F1
#
_entry.id   AF-A0A972JIR2-F1
#
_cell.length_a   1.000
_cell.length_b   1.000
_cell.length_c   1.000
_cell.angle_alpha   90.00
_cell.angle_beta   90.00
_cell.angle_gamma   90.00
#
_symmetry.space_group_name_H-M   'P 1'
#
loop_
_entity.id
_entity.type
_entity.pdbx_description
1 polymer ?
#
loop_
_entity_poly.entity_id
_entity_poly.type
_entity_poly.pdbx_seq_one_letter_code
_entity_poly.pdbx_strand_id
1 'polypeptide(L)'
;MENDIMTAKSISLTSYGIHKPIQIIHNPSFESLYFDELNPSLSGFEKGQETKLGAVNVMTGSFTGRSPKDKYIVKDSLTENTIWWNSEKAPNDNKPIGQQTWEALKKNTTEQLSNKVLYVIDAFCGANPDTRLKVRFIMEVAWQAHFVKNMFIRPTEEELDHFGEPDFVVMNASKTTFPDYQSHNLNSENYIAFNLTEKMQLIGGTWYGGEMKKGLFAIMNYYLPQRGIASMHCSANKGKDGDVAIFFGLSGTGKTTLSTDPKRELIGDDEHGWDKDGVFNFEGGCYAKTINLNKEAEPEIFQAIRRDALLENVTVDANGNIDFTDDSVTQNTRVSYPIYHIDNIVTPVSKAGHASKVIFLTADAFGVMPPVSILTPEQIQYYFLSGFTAKLAGTELGITEPQPTFSACFGKAFLTLHPGQYAETLIDQMNAHGTTAYMVNTGWNGSGKRISIHDTRAIIDRILDGSISTSETTQIPVFNLTVPTELENVNPDILDPRKTYRESSEWTEKATRLAHLFIANFKQYTDTPETENLVKAGPQLS
;
A
#
# COMPACT_ATOMS: atom_id res chain seq x y z
N MET A 1 1.41 42.51 12.67
CA MET A 1 2.64 42.01 12.03
C MET A 1 3.77 42.22 13.02
N GLU A 2 3.90 41.29 13.96
CA GLU A 2 5.01 41.20 14.90
C GLU A 2 5.22 39.72 15.20
N ASN A 3 6.35 39.22 14.71
CA ASN A 3 7.09 38.01 15.06
C ASN A 3 6.42 36.97 15.97
N ASP A 4 5.90 35.91 15.35
CA ASP A 4 6.02 34.55 15.87
C ASP A 4 7.10 33.83 15.05
N ILE A 5 8.36 34.19 15.31
CA ILE A 5 9.48 33.31 14.99
C ILE A 5 9.73 32.53 16.28
N MET A 6 8.92 31.49 16.53
CA MET A 6 9.37 30.42 17.40
C MET A 6 10.57 29.79 16.69
N THR A 7 11.76 30.10 17.17
CA THR A 7 12.99 29.43 16.78
C THR A 7 12.88 27.97 17.18
N ALA A 8 12.48 27.11 16.23
CA ALA A 8 12.61 25.67 16.35
C ALA A 8 14.01 25.33 16.87
N LYS A 9 14.11 24.38 17.82
CA LYS A 9 15.40 23.77 18.20
C LYS A 9 16.15 23.47 16.90
N SER A 10 17.33 24.08 16.71
CA SER A 10 18.03 23.98 15.43
C SER A 10 18.42 22.51 15.18
N ILE A 11 17.68 21.83 14.30
CA ILE A 11 18.01 20.47 13.88
C ILE A 11 19.31 20.53 13.09
N SER A 12 20.35 19.86 13.57
CA SER A 12 21.58 19.69 12.80
C SER A 12 21.42 18.50 11.84
N LEU A 13 21.61 18.75 10.55
CA LEU A 13 21.59 17.71 9.51
C LEU A 13 22.99 17.21 9.14
N THR A 14 24.04 17.75 9.79
CA THR A 14 25.44 17.42 9.49
C THR A 14 25.79 15.97 9.84
N SER A 15 25.12 15.38 10.83
CA SER A 15 25.26 13.94 11.16
C SER A 15 24.80 13.03 10.01
N TYR A 16 23.91 13.51 9.14
CA TYR A 16 23.45 12.79 7.95
C TYR A 16 24.32 13.03 6.71
N GLY A 17 25.32 13.92 6.79
CA GLY A 17 26.17 14.32 5.67
C GLY A 17 25.67 15.55 4.91
N ILE A 18 24.59 16.20 5.37
CA ILE A 18 24.06 17.41 4.74
C ILE A 18 24.75 18.64 5.33
N HIS A 19 25.35 19.46 4.45
CA HIS A 19 26.16 20.59 4.85
C HIS A 19 25.53 21.92 4.42
N LYS A 20 25.64 22.91 5.31
CA LYS A 20 25.29 24.32 5.08
C LYS A 20 23.89 24.52 4.45
N PRO A 21 22.81 23.95 5.01
CA PRO A 21 21.47 24.28 4.52
C PRO A 21 21.25 25.79 4.59
N ILE A 22 20.69 26.39 3.53
CA ILE A 22 20.37 27.83 3.48
C ILE A 22 19.31 28.15 4.54
N GLN A 23 18.33 27.26 4.66
CA GLN A 23 17.25 27.34 5.63
C GLN A 23 16.71 25.92 5.89
N ILE A 24 16.27 25.67 7.11
CA ILE A 24 15.52 24.46 7.48
C ILE A 24 14.10 24.89 7.87
N ILE A 25 13.11 24.36 7.16
CA ILE A 25 11.68 24.52 7.44
C ILE A 25 11.22 23.23 8.12
N HIS A 26 11.13 23.26 9.46
CA HIS A 26 10.79 22.09 10.28
C HIS A 26 9.29 22.02 10.55
N ASN A 27 8.69 20.86 10.28
CA ASN A 27 7.28 20.55 10.49
C ASN A 27 6.29 21.67 10.02
N PRO A 28 6.44 22.21 8.79
CA PRO A 28 5.60 23.31 8.29
C PRO A 28 4.10 23.01 8.43
N SER A 29 3.32 24.06 8.67
CA SER A 29 1.85 23.97 8.65
C SER A 29 1.34 23.71 7.24
N PHE A 30 0.11 23.20 7.12
CA PHE A 30 -0.55 23.07 5.82
C PHE A 30 -0.71 24.41 5.10
N GLU A 31 -0.92 25.49 5.85
CA GLU A 31 -0.98 26.83 5.29
C GLU A 31 0.34 27.26 4.64
N SER A 32 1.47 27.05 5.32
CA SER A 32 2.80 27.33 4.75
C SER A 32 3.04 26.51 3.48
N LEU A 33 2.77 25.21 3.55
CA LEU A 33 2.94 24.29 2.41
C LEU A 33 2.10 24.73 1.21
N TYR A 34 0.84 25.10 1.42
CA TYR A 34 -0.03 25.59 0.35
C TYR A 34 0.54 26.83 -0.36
N PHE A 35 1.10 27.79 0.38
CA PHE A 35 1.74 28.97 -0.24
C PHE A 35 3.06 28.61 -0.94
N ASP A 36 3.86 27.73 -0.34
CA ASP A 36 5.13 27.29 -0.91
C ASP A 36 4.89 26.53 -2.24
N GLU A 37 3.87 25.68 -2.31
CA GLU A 37 3.49 24.90 -3.50
C GLU A 37 2.95 25.74 -4.66
N LEU A 38 2.31 26.86 -4.35
CA LEU A 38 1.74 27.78 -5.33
C LEU A 38 2.65 28.97 -5.66
N ASN A 39 3.90 28.95 -5.17
CA ASN A 39 4.86 30.01 -5.45
C ASN A 39 5.12 30.13 -6.97
N PRO A 40 4.86 31.30 -7.60
CA PRO A 40 5.03 31.50 -9.03
C PRO A 40 6.46 31.27 -9.57
N SER A 41 7.48 31.27 -8.70
CA SER A 41 8.86 30.99 -9.10
C SER A 41 9.16 29.51 -9.31
N LEU A 42 8.28 28.60 -8.87
CA LEU A 42 8.48 27.16 -9.03
C LEU A 42 8.40 26.74 -10.50
N SER A 43 9.20 25.74 -10.86
CA SER A 43 9.28 25.23 -12.23
C SER A 43 9.40 23.70 -12.25
N GLY A 44 9.19 23.10 -13.42
CA GLY A 44 9.24 21.64 -13.57
C GLY A 44 8.25 20.92 -12.66
N PHE A 45 8.70 19.85 -12.02
CA PHE A 45 7.88 18.98 -11.15
C PHE A 45 7.70 19.52 -9.72
N GLU A 46 8.23 20.70 -9.41
CA GLU A 46 7.97 21.35 -8.13
C GLU A 46 6.62 22.10 -8.14
N LYS A 47 6.18 22.52 -9.33
CA LYS A 47 5.07 23.44 -9.50
C LYS A 47 3.74 22.80 -9.13
N GLY A 48 3.03 23.39 -8.16
CA GLY A 48 1.64 23.08 -7.86
C GLY A 48 0.65 23.79 -8.81
N GLN A 49 -0.53 23.19 -8.95
CA GLN A 49 -1.67 23.74 -9.68
C GLN A 49 -2.88 23.73 -8.76
N GLU A 50 -3.42 24.90 -8.42
CA GLU A 50 -4.65 24.97 -7.65
C GLU A 50 -5.85 24.50 -8.48
N THR A 51 -6.67 23.63 -7.90
CA THR A 51 -7.91 23.14 -8.52
C THR A 51 -9.13 23.88 -7.95
N LYS A 52 -10.28 23.82 -8.63
CA LYS A 52 -11.54 24.37 -8.12
C LYS A 52 -12.04 23.70 -6.83
N LEU A 53 -11.56 22.50 -6.52
CA LEU A 53 -11.84 21.84 -5.25
C LEU A 53 -10.99 22.40 -4.10
N GLY A 54 -10.02 23.27 -4.39
CA GLY A 54 -9.09 23.87 -3.41
C GLY A 54 -7.89 22.98 -3.07
N ALA A 55 -7.85 21.75 -3.58
CA ALA A 55 -6.67 20.88 -3.50
C ALA A 55 -5.61 21.34 -4.52
N VAL A 56 -4.33 21.16 -4.18
CA VAL A 56 -3.21 21.38 -5.11
C VAL A 56 -2.95 20.09 -5.89
N ASN A 57 -2.72 20.20 -7.19
CA ASN A 57 -2.26 19.13 -8.07
C ASN A 57 -0.78 19.31 -8.44
N VAL A 58 -0.04 18.21 -8.47
CA VAL A 58 1.36 18.17 -8.94
C VAL A 58 1.55 17.10 -10.00
N MET A 59 2.55 17.28 -10.86
CA MET A 59 2.95 16.32 -11.87
C MET A 59 4.29 15.70 -11.50
N THR A 60 4.42 14.38 -11.60
CA THR A 60 5.65 13.63 -11.23
C THR A 60 6.45 13.15 -12.44
N GLY A 61 6.13 13.68 -13.62
CA GLY A 61 6.85 13.38 -14.86
C GLY A 61 6.65 11.95 -15.34
N SER A 62 7.73 11.28 -15.73
CA SER A 62 7.72 9.88 -16.15
C SER A 62 7.47 8.89 -15.00
N PHE A 63 7.63 9.33 -13.75
CA PHE A 63 7.49 8.49 -12.56
C PHE A 63 6.07 8.57 -12.00
N THR A 64 5.11 7.97 -12.71
CA THR A 64 3.68 7.94 -12.34
C THR A 64 3.29 6.72 -11.49
N GLY A 65 4.28 5.97 -11.01
CA GLY A 65 4.12 4.75 -10.24
C GLY A 65 5.46 4.30 -9.64
N ARG A 66 5.45 3.16 -8.94
CA ARG A 66 6.66 2.64 -8.29
C ARG A 66 7.71 2.17 -9.30
N SER A 67 8.97 2.19 -8.85
CA SER A 67 10.15 1.69 -9.57
C SER A 67 10.76 0.47 -8.86
N PRO A 68 10.09 -0.69 -8.82
CA PRO A 68 10.59 -1.88 -8.11
C PRO A 68 11.97 -2.35 -8.62
N LYS A 69 12.27 -2.12 -9.90
CA LYS A 69 13.58 -2.43 -10.50
C LYS A 69 14.74 -1.58 -9.97
N ASP A 70 14.45 -0.44 -9.33
CA ASP A 70 15.45 0.46 -8.74
C ASP A 70 15.46 0.41 -7.20
N LYS A 71 14.76 -0.56 -6.59
CA LYS A 71 14.78 -0.86 -5.14
C LYS A 71 16.02 -1.66 -4.73
N TYR A 72 16.79 -1.18 -3.78
CA TYR A 72 18.01 -1.83 -3.28
C TYR A 72 18.09 -1.86 -1.76
N ILE A 73 18.67 -2.90 -1.19
CA ILE A 73 18.90 -3.02 0.25
C ILE A 73 20.37 -3.37 0.48
N VAL A 74 21.03 -2.66 1.40
CA VAL A 74 22.41 -2.98 1.80
C VAL A 74 22.45 -4.38 2.38
N LYS A 75 23.33 -5.23 1.85
CA LYS A 75 23.61 -6.56 2.39
C LYS A 75 24.84 -6.48 3.30
N ASP A 76 24.59 -6.53 4.60
CA ASP A 76 25.56 -6.46 5.69
C ASP A 76 25.26 -7.54 6.74
N SER A 77 25.99 -7.54 7.86
CA SER A 77 25.80 -8.56 8.92
C SER A 77 24.42 -8.55 9.56
N LEU A 78 23.69 -7.43 9.52
CA LEU A 78 22.34 -7.31 10.06
C LEU A 78 21.31 -7.95 9.12
N THR A 79 21.49 -7.75 7.83
CA THR A 79 20.49 -8.07 6.80
C THR A 79 20.75 -9.38 6.06
N GLU A 80 21.99 -9.86 6.04
CA GLU A 80 22.44 -10.99 5.23
C GLU A 80 21.59 -12.25 5.43
N ASN A 81 21.24 -12.57 6.68
CA ASN A 81 20.51 -13.78 7.04
C ASN A 81 19.06 -13.53 7.46
N THR A 82 18.57 -12.29 7.37
CA THR A 82 17.21 -11.92 7.80
C THR A 82 16.33 -11.47 6.64
N ILE A 83 16.90 -10.79 5.63
CA ILE A 83 16.16 -10.35 4.44
C ILE A 83 15.89 -11.52 3.49
N TRP A 84 14.68 -11.55 2.93
CA TRP A 84 14.33 -12.40 1.79
C TRP A 84 14.92 -11.84 0.51
N TRP A 85 16.17 -12.20 0.25
CA TRP A 85 16.92 -11.75 -0.92
C TRP A 85 16.33 -12.26 -2.23
N ASN A 86 16.39 -11.44 -3.27
CA ASN A 86 16.02 -11.85 -4.62
C ASN A 86 16.89 -13.02 -5.11
N SER A 87 16.27 -14.02 -5.74
CA SER A 87 16.95 -15.20 -6.32
C SER A 87 16.14 -15.78 -7.47
N GLU A 88 16.76 -16.66 -8.28
CA GLU A 88 16.06 -17.35 -9.37
C GLU A 88 14.88 -18.22 -8.88
N LYS A 89 15.02 -18.86 -7.71
CA LYS A 89 13.97 -19.71 -7.11
C LYS A 89 12.81 -18.89 -6.55
N ALA A 90 13.10 -17.71 -6.00
CA ALA A 90 12.14 -16.87 -5.31
C ALA A 90 12.31 -15.39 -5.74
N PRO A 91 11.93 -15.06 -6.98
CA PRO A 91 12.17 -13.72 -7.54
C PRO A 91 11.37 -12.67 -6.77
N ASN A 92 12.03 -11.59 -6.34
CA ASN A 92 11.44 -10.48 -5.61
C ASN A 92 12.27 -9.19 -5.80
N ASP A 93 11.86 -8.08 -5.19
CA ASP A 93 12.47 -6.76 -5.43
C ASP A 93 13.63 -6.41 -4.48
N ASN A 94 13.97 -7.29 -3.52
CA ASN A 94 15.02 -7.06 -2.52
C ASN A 94 16.40 -7.37 -3.12
N LYS A 95 16.93 -6.41 -3.89
CA LYS A 95 18.22 -6.51 -4.58
C LYS A 95 19.36 -6.06 -3.67
N PRO A 96 20.42 -6.87 -3.47
CA PRO A 96 21.51 -6.52 -2.59
C PRO A 96 22.43 -5.47 -3.20
N ILE A 97 22.90 -4.53 -2.38
CA ILE A 97 24.06 -3.66 -2.68
C ILE A 97 25.08 -3.75 -1.55
N GLY A 98 26.35 -3.50 -1.86
CA GLY A 98 27.41 -3.40 -0.86
C GLY A 98 27.51 -2.01 -0.24
N GLN A 99 28.23 -1.91 0.88
CA GLN A 99 28.44 -0.66 1.62
C GLN A 99 29.08 0.44 0.74
N GLN A 100 30.03 0.10 -0.15
CA GLN A 100 30.65 1.07 -1.06
C GLN A 100 29.63 1.72 -2.01
N THR A 101 28.69 0.95 -2.55
CA THR A 101 27.61 1.48 -3.40
C THR A 101 26.68 2.36 -2.60
N TRP A 102 26.31 1.94 -1.39
CA TRP A 102 25.51 2.75 -0.49
C TRP A 102 26.17 4.10 -0.17
N GLU A 103 27.46 4.11 0.14
CA GLU A 103 28.21 5.34 0.43
C GLU A 103 28.24 6.30 -0.77
N ALA A 104 28.39 5.76 -1.98
CA ALA A 104 28.33 6.57 -3.21
C ALA A 104 26.94 7.18 -3.42
N LEU A 105 25.87 6.40 -3.23
CA LEU A 105 24.49 6.88 -3.33
C LEU A 105 24.16 7.91 -2.24
N LYS A 106 24.59 7.66 -1.00
CA LYS A 106 24.41 8.57 0.14
C LYS A 106 25.12 9.89 -0.12
N LYS A 107 26.37 9.84 -0.58
CA LYS A 107 27.13 11.03 -0.98
C LYS A 107 26.36 11.84 -2.03
N ASN A 108 25.95 11.22 -3.13
CA ASN A 108 25.17 11.88 -4.19
C ASN A 108 23.89 12.53 -3.66
N THR A 109 23.15 11.81 -2.80
CA THR A 109 21.92 12.32 -2.14
C THR A 109 22.23 13.55 -1.28
N THR A 110 23.24 13.46 -0.43
CA THR A 110 23.58 14.54 0.51
C THR A 110 24.19 15.76 -0.17
N GLU A 111 24.92 15.57 -1.28
CA GLU A 111 25.44 16.66 -2.11
C GLU A 111 24.29 17.44 -2.76
N GLN A 112 23.27 16.74 -3.28
CA GLN A 112 22.06 17.37 -3.82
C GLN A 112 21.33 18.23 -2.79
N LEU A 113 21.17 17.70 -1.57
CA LEU A 113 20.43 18.38 -0.48
C LEU A 113 21.26 19.46 0.25
N SER A 114 22.58 19.49 0.07
CA SER A 114 23.44 20.50 0.69
C SER A 114 23.30 21.88 0.02
N ASN A 115 23.47 22.96 0.79
CA ASN A 115 23.33 24.34 0.29
C ASN A 115 21.96 24.65 -0.34
N LYS A 116 20.89 24.04 0.19
CA LYS A 116 19.49 24.25 -0.23
C LYS A 116 18.62 24.75 0.90
N VAL A 117 17.43 25.25 0.57
CA VAL A 117 16.31 25.31 1.51
C VAL A 117 15.76 23.89 1.64
N LEU A 118 15.62 23.38 2.86
CA LEU A 118 15.18 22.03 3.13
C LEU A 118 13.91 22.05 3.98
N TYR A 119 12.96 21.20 3.61
CA TYR A 119 11.84 20.82 4.46
C TYR A 119 12.23 19.58 5.26
N VAL A 120 11.97 19.64 6.56
CA VAL A 120 12.18 18.52 7.48
C VAL A 120 10.86 18.20 8.15
N ILE A 121 10.38 16.96 8.01
CA ILE A 121 9.15 16.49 8.65
C ILE A 121 9.52 15.37 9.61
N ASP A 122 9.31 15.60 10.90
CA ASP A 122 9.31 14.56 11.93
C ASP A 122 7.87 14.02 12.09
N ALA A 123 7.71 12.71 11.93
CA ALA A 123 6.43 12.02 11.98
C ALA A 123 6.55 10.61 12.58
N PHE A 124 5.41 9.93 12.80
CA PHE A 124 5.39 8.53 13.22
C PHE A 124 4.86 7.62 12.11
N CYS A 125 5.42 6.40 12.04
CA CYS A 125 4.88 5.29 11.27
C CYS A 125 4.48 4.18 12.25
N GLY A 126 3.17 3.92 12.38
CA GLY A 126 2.59 3.08 13.42
C GLY A 126 1.82 3.88 14.48
N ALA A 127 0.56 3.52 14.72
CA ALA A 127 -0.29 4.21 15.70
C ALA A 127 0.02 3.85 17.16
N ASN A 128 0.71 2.73 17.42
CA ASN A 128 1.02 2.27 18.78
C ASN A 128 2.42 2.74 19.23
N PRO A 129 2.56 3.46 20.37
CA PRO A 129 3.84 4.02 20.82
C PRO A 129 4.98 3.01 21.05
N ASP A 130 4.65 1.77 21.40
CA ASP A 130 5.62 0.70 21.70
C ASP A 130 6.29 0.09 20.46
N THR A 131 5.68 0.29 19.29
CA THR A 131 6.06 -0.36 18.03
C THR A 131 6.22 0.62 16.87
N ARG A 132 5.77 1.88 17.03
CA ARG A 132 5.93 2.93 16.02
C ARG A 132 7.40 3.28 15.79
N LEU A 133 7.70 3.67 14.56
CA LEU A 133 8.96 4.31 14.20
C LEU A 133 8.80 5.82 14.26
N LYS A 134 9.77 6.50 14.90
CA LYS A 134 9.99 7.93 14.72
C LYS A 134 10.75 8.15 13.43
N VAL A 135 10.15 8.86 12.48
CA VAL A 135 10.73 9.04 11.16
C VAL A 135 11.02 10.50 10.91
N ARG A 136 12.23 10.79 10.41
CA ARG A 136 12.61 12.11 9.89
C ARG A 136 12.71 12.08 8.38
N PHE A 137 11.88 12.85 7.70
CA PHE A 137 11.96 13.08 6.26
C PHE A 137 12.74 14.36 5.97
N ILE A 138 13.57 14.34 4.92
CA ILE A 138 14.35 15.49 4.47
C ILE A 138 14.22 15.60 2.95
N MET A 139 13.73 16.75 2.48
CA MET A 139 13.54 17.02 1.05
C MET A 139 13.74 18.52 0.73
N GLU A 140 13.93 18.84 -0.54
CA GLU A 140 14.05 20.23 -1.02
C GLU A 140 12.80 20.76 -1.74
N VAL A 141 11.70 19.98 -1.77
CA VAL A 141 10.46 20.30 -2.50
C VAL A 141 9.27 20.31 -1.54
N ALA A 142 8.48 21.39 -1.56
CA ALA A 142 7.37 21.61 -0.62
C ALA A 142 6.30 20.51 -0.68
N TRP A 143 5.83 20.17 -1.88
CA TRP A 143 4.77 19.17 -2.03
C TRP A 143 5.19 17.79 -1.52
N GLN A 144 6.49 17.45 -1.56
CA GLN A 144 6.99 16.18 -1.01
C GLN A 144 6.87 16.16 0.52
N ALA A 145 7.11 17.31 1.17
CA ALA A 145 6.89 17.49 2.60
C ALA A 145 5.39 17.42 2.94
N HIS A 146 4.52 18.02 2.11
CA HIS A 146 3.06 17.90 2.23
C HIS A 146 2.61 16.44 2.11
N PHE A 147 3.09 15.70 1.10
CA PHE A 147 2.76 14.29 0.94
C PHE A 147 3.04 13.49 2.22
N VAL A 148 4.22 13.62 2.81
CA VAL A 148 4.53 12.87 4.05
C VAL A 148 3.78 13.41 5.26
N LYS A 149 3.44 14.71 5.32
CA LYS A 149 2.56 15.29 6.35
C LYS A 149 1.13 14.72 6.26
N ASN A 150 0.66 14.41 5.06
CA ASN A 150 -0.61 13.70 4.84
C ASN A 150 -0.50 12.25 5.28
N MET A 151 0.49 11.53 4.75
CA MET A 151 0.54 10.06 4.85
C MET A 151 0.99 9.53 6.21
N PHE A 152 1.82 10.26 6.96
CA PHE A 152 2.33 9.78 8.25
C PHE A 152 1.59 10.41 9.43
N ILE A 153 1.65 9.74 10.58
CA ILE A 153 0.99 10.20 11.80
C ILE A 153 1.72 11.46 12.27
N ARG A 154 0.99 12.56 12.31
CA ARG A 154 1.49 13.87 12.73
C ARG A 154 1.65 13.87 14.26
N PRO A 155 2.87 14.10 14.79
CA PRO A 155 3.07 14.24 16.22
C PRO A 155 2.37 15.51 16.73
N THR A 156 1.97 15.49 17.99
CA THR A 156 1.58 16.71 18.69
C THR A 156 2.79 17.62 18.94
N GLU A 157 2.57 18.90 19.25
CA GLU A 157 3.67 19.83 19.60
C GLU A 157 4.51 19.30 20.78
N GLU A 158 3.87 18.71 21.80
CA GLU A 158 4.57 18.09 22.93
C GLU A 158 5.43 16.88 22.48
N GLU A 159 4.93 16.05 21.58
CA GLU A 159 5.69 14.94 21.02
C GLU A 159 6.84 15.42 20.11
N LEU A 160 6.71 16.57 19.44
CA LEU A 160 7.80 17.19 18.67
C LEU A 160 8.89 17.72 19.59
N ASP A 161 8.52 18.40 20.68
CA ASP A 161 9.47 18.91 21.68
C ASP A 161 10.32 17.79 22.31
N HIS A 162 9.74 16.59 22.40
CA HIS A 162 10.32 15.38 22.95
C HIS A 162 10.61 14.31 21.88
N PHE A 163 10.67 14.68 20.60
CA PHE A 163 10.82 13.70 19.51
C PHE A 163 12.15 12.93 19.62
N GLY A 164 13.21 13.60 20.08
CA GLY A 164 14.53 13.02 20.25
C GLY A 164 15.15 12.60 18.91
N GLU A 165 16.00 11.57 18.95
CA GLU A 165 16.60 11.01 17.73
C GLU A 165 15.58 10.17 16.95
N PRO A 166 15.48 10.33 15.61
CA PRO A 166 14.62 9.50 14.78
C PRO A 166 15.12 8.05 14.77
N ASP A 167 14.18 7.11 14.71
CA ASP A 167 14.48 5.69 14.50
C ASP A 167 14.86 5.41 13.05
N PHE A 168 14.38 6.21 12.10
CA PHE A 168 14.67 6.05 10.68
C PHE A 168 14.69 7.41 9.96
N VAL A 169 15.59 7.58 9.00
CA VAL A 169 15.71 8.82 8.20
C VAL A 169 15.41 8.54 6.73
N VAL A 170 14.56 9.35 6.11
CA VAL A 170 14.25 9.27 4.68
C VAL A 170 14.74 10.55 4.00
N MET A 171 15.71 10.42 3.10
CA MET A 171 16.22 11.53 2.31
C MET A 171 15.69 11.44 0.87
N ASN A 172 14.88 12.40 0.48
CA ASN A 172 14.34 12.51 -0.87
C ASN A 172 15.10 13.58 -1.66
N ALA A 173 15.96 13.12 -2.56
CA ALA A 173 16.73 13.92 -3.49
C ALA A 173 16.26 13.65 -4.93
N SER A 174 14.95 13.66 -5.19
CA SER A 174 14.35 13.35 -6.50
C SER A 174 14.94 14.13 -7.68
N LYS A 175 15.56 15.29 -7.44
CA LYS A 175 16.24 16.10 -8.46
C LYS A 175 17.59 15.54 -8.93
N THR A 176 18.25 14.70 -8.15
CA THR A 176 19.51 14.08 -8.58
C THR A 176 19.24 12.77 -9.31
N THR A 177 20.14 12.39 -10.20
CA THR A 177 20.26 11.00 -10.68
C THR A 177 21.65 10.48 -10.32
N PHE A 178 21.94 9.21 -10.54
CA PHE A 178 23.25 8.62 -10.28
C PHE A 178 23.91 8.19 -11.60
N PRO A 179 24.69 9.06 -12.26
CA PRO A 179 25.28 8.77 -13.57
C PRO A 179 26.17 7.52 -13.60
N ASP A 180 26.84 7.21 -12.48
CA ASP A 180 27.79 6.10 -12.36
C ASP A 180 27.11 4.73 -12.10
N TYR A 181 25.78 4.65 -12.22
CA TYR A 181 24.98 3.48 -11.87
C TYR A 181 25.46 2.16 -12.48
N GLN A 182 25.95 2.18 -13.72
CA GLN A 182 26.47 1.00 -14.41
C GLN A 182 27.71 0.42 -13.72
N SER A 183 28.61 1.28 -13.22
CA SER A 183 29.81 0.84 -12.51
C SER A 183 29.50 0.20 -11.15
N HIS A 184 28.32 0.51 -10.60
CA HIS A 184 27.79 -0.06 -9.37
C HIS A 184 26.79 -1.21 -9.58
N ASN A 185 26.63 -1.69 -10.83
CA ASN A 185 25.69 -2.75 -11.21
C ASN A 185 24.23 -2.46 -10.83
N LEU A 186 23.83 -1.20 -10.87
CA LEU A 186 22.44 -0.79 -10.67
C LEU A 186 21.66 -0.86 -12.00
N ASN A 187 20.34 -0.85 -11.91
CA ASN A 187 19.41 -1.00 -13.03
C ASN A 187 19.32 0.26 -13.89
N SER A 188 19.25 1.42 -13.23
CA SER A 188 19.18 2.73 -13.88
C SER A 188 19.89 3.80 -13.03
N GLU A 189 19.88 5.04 -13.52
CA GLU A 189 20.35 6.20 -12.77
C GLU A 189 19.46 6.57 -11.58
N ASN A 190 18.28 5.96 -11.46
CA ASN A 190 17.36 6.14 -10.33
C ASN A 190 17.66 5.11 -9.24
N TYR A 191 17.36 5.45 -7.99
CA TYR A 191 17.57 4.54 -6.87
C TYR A 191 16.59 4.80 -5.72
N ILE A 192 16.11 3.70 -5.14
CA ILE A 192 15.42 3.66 -3.86
C ILE A 192 16.19 2.68 -2.98
N ALA A 193 17.13 3.20 -2.19
CA ALA A 193 18.09 2.39 -1.44
C ALA A 193 17.81 2.42 0.07
N PHE A 194 17.96 1.28 0.73
CA PHE A 194 17.75 1.12 2.17
C PHE A 194 19.01 0.59 2.86
N ASN A 195 19.36 1.17 4.01
CA ASN A 195 20.40 0.65 4.89
C ASN A 195 19.82 0.52 6.31
N LEU A 196 19.69 -0.70 6.80
CA LEU A 196 19.08 -0.97 8.11
C LEU A 196 20.07 -0.78 9.27
N THR A 197 21.37 -0.82 9.00
CA THR A 197 22.42 -0.51 9.99
C THR A 197 22.49 1.00 10.24
N GLU A 198 22.46 1.80 9.17
CA GLU A 198 22.38 3.27 9.26
C GLU A 198 20.95 3.80 9.46
N LYS A 199 19.95 2.92 9.41
CA LYS A 199 18.51 3.20 9.55
C LYS A 199 18.05 4.34 8.62
N MET A 200 18.30 4.17 7.33
CA MET A 200 18.12 5.23 6.35
C MET A 200 17.56 4.72 5.01
N GLN A 201 16.73 5.53 4.37
CA GLN A 201 16.29 5.39 2.99
C GLN A 201 16.76 6.58 2.16
N LEU A 202 17.23 6.30 0.94
CA LEU A 202 17.61 7.30 -0.06
C LEU A 202 16.70 7.16 -1.28
N ILE A 203 16.21 8.29 -1.79
CA ILE A 203 15.42 8.36 -3.02
C ILE A 203 16.12 9.35 -3.97
N GLY A 204 16.47 8.88 -5.18
CA GLY A 204 17.02 9.70 -6.24
C GLY A 204 16.33 9.43 -7.59
N GLY A 205 16.14 10.51 -8.35
CA GLY A 205 15.61 10.53 -9.72
C GLY A 205 14.08 10.44 -9.80
N THR A 206 13.46 9.54 -9.05
CA THR A 206 12.01 9.39 -9.03
C THR A 206 11.31 10.48 -8.22
N TRP A 207 10.22 11.02 -8.78
CA TRP A 207 9.34 12.00 -8.14
C TRP A 207 8.04 11.36 -7.64
N TYR A 208 7.86 10.04 -7.73
CA TYR A 208 6.62 9.41 -7.29
C TYR A 208 6.49 9.44 -5.76
N GLY A 209 5.45 10.09 -5.21
CA GLY A 209 5.29 10.24 -3.75
C GLY A 209 5.23 8.90 -3.01
N GLY A 210 4.66 7.88 -3.66
CA GLY A 210 4.50 6.55 -3.08
C GLY A 210 5.80 5.84 -2.65
N GLU A 211 6.97 6.25 -3.15
CA GLU A 211 8.26 5.69 -2.70
C GLU A 211 8.61 6.09 -1.25
N MET A 212 8.18 7.28 -0.81
CA MET A 212 8.35 7.72 0.58
C MET A 212 7.46 6.93 1.55
N LYS A 213 6.24 6.57 1.11
CA LYS A 213 5.30 5.73 1.86
C LYS A 213 5.75 4.27 1.91
N LYS A 214 5.90 3.64 0.74
CA LYS A 214 6.14 2.20 0.62
C LYS A 214 7.52 1.76 1.08
N GLY A 215 8.49 2.67 1.11
CA GLY A 215 9.78 2.40 1.75
C GLY A 215 9.62 2.09 3.24
N LEU A 216 8.90 2.92 3.98
CA LEU A 216 8.68 2.69 5.42
C LEU A 216 7.76 1.50 5.68
N PHE A 217 6.79 1.24 4.81
CA PHE A 217 6.01 0.00 4.89
C PHE A 217 6.91 -1.24 4.79
N ALA A 218 7.91 -1.24 3.90
CA ALA A 218 8.89 -2.33 3.80
C ALA A 218 9.74 -2.47 5.08
N ILE A 219 10.03 -1.35 5.77
CA ILE A 219 10.72 -1.35 7.06
C ILE A 219 9.82 -1.90 8.19
N MET A 220 8.54 -1.53 8.23
CA MET A 220 7.56 -2.11 9.17
C MET A 220 7.40 -3.62 8.92
N ASN A 221 7.33 -4.03 7.66
CA ASN A 221 7.31 -5.44 7.23
C ASN A 221 8.57 -6.21 7.64
N TYR A 222 9.69 -5.52 7.93
CA TYR A 222 10.90 -6.16 8.45
C TYR A 222 10.80 -6.29 9.98
N TYR A 223 10.51 -5.21 10.70
CA TYR A 223 10.60 -5.21 12.16
C TYR A 223 9.45 -5.92 12.88
N LEU A 224 8.21 -5.77 12.40
CA LEU A 224 7.03 -6.23 13.13
C LEU A 224 6.91 -7.75 13.17
N PRO A 225 7.05 -8.51 12.05
CA PRO A 225 6.88 -9.96 12.11
C PRO A 225 7.95 -10.63 12.98
N GLN A 226 9.18 -10.09 13.01
CA GLN A 226 10.25 -10.56 13.91
C GLN A 226 9.94 -10.36 15.40
N ARG A 227 8.92 -9.53 15.72
CA ARG A 227 8.40 -9.31 17.08
C ARG A 227 7.06 -10.02 17.31
N GLY A 228 6.64 -10.91 16.41
CA GLY A 228 5.36 -11.61 16.49
C GLY A 228 4.14 -10.74 16.18
N ILE A 229 4.32 -9.61 15.49
CA ILE A 229 3.24 -8.69 15.11
C ILE A 229 3.01 -8.82 13.60
N ALA A 230 1.77 -9.10 13.19
CA ALA A 230 1.47 -9.17 11.77
C ALA A 230 1.60 -7.78 11.14
N SER A 231 2.26 -7.68 9.98
CA SER A 231 2.36 -6.46 9.18
C SER A 231 1.69 -6.71 7.84
N MET A 232 0.65 -5.92 7.55
CA MET A 232 -0.39 -6.30 6.61
C MET A 232 -0.60 -5.22 5.54
N HIS A 233 -0.65 -5.64 4.28
CA HIS A 233 -1.05 -4.80 3.16
C HIS A 233 -2.57 -4.92 2.96
N CYS A 234 -3.32 -4.26 3.84
CA CYS A 234 -4.76 -4.32 3.88
C CYS A 234 -5.37 -2.95 4.16
N SER A 235 -6.64 -2.78 3.84
CA SER A 235 -7.45 -1.74 4.49
C SER A 235 -8.15 -2.33 5.70
N ALA A 236 -8.62 -1.49 6.63
CA ALA A 236 -9.34 -1.95 7.82
C ALA A 236 -10.44 -0.96 8.23
N ASN A 237 -11.56 -1.50 8.71
CA ASN A 237 -12.65 -0.70 9.27
C ASN A 237 -13.33 -1.42 10.44
N LYS A 238 -14.09 -0.65 11.23
CA LYS A 238 -14.75 -1.07 12.46
C LYS A 238 -16.24 -0.80 12.38
N GLY A 239 -17.07 -1.79 12.69
CA GLY A 239 -18.52 -1.64 12.79
C GLY A 239 -18.93 -0.97 14.10
N LYS A 240 -20.22 -0.63 14.20
CA LYS A 240 -20.78 0.02 15.39
C LYS A 240 -20.68 -0.84 16.65
N ASP A 241 -20.71 -2.15 16.49
CA ASP A 241 -20.59 -3.13 17.59
C ASP A 241 -19.12 -3.45 17.92
N GLY A 242 -18.17 -2.76 17.28
CA GLY A 242 -16.73 -2.91 17.50
C GLY A 242 -16.08 -4.05 16.71
N ASP A 243 -16.84 -4.77 15.87
CA ASP A 243 -16.31 -5.80 14.99
C ASP A 243 -15.35 -5.19 13.96
N VAL A 244 -14.17 -5.78 13.79
CA VAL A 244 -13.14 -5.28 12.87
C VAL A 244 -13.02 -6.20 11.67
N ALA A 245 -12.92 -5.60 10.48
CA ALA A 245 -12.67 -6.30 9.24
C ALA A 245 -11.42 -5.76 8.57
N ILE A 246 -10.61 -6.67 8.01
CA ILE A 246 -9.42 -6.35 7.23
C ILE A 246 -9.57 -6.87 5.80
N PHE A 247 -9.17 -6.06 4.82
CA PHE A 247 -9.29 -6.36 3.40
C PHE A 247 -7.92 -6.31 2.74
N PHE A 248 -7.32 -7.47 2.49
CA PHE A 248 -6.07 -7.59 1.73
C PHE A 248 -6.30 -7.44 0.25
N GLY A 249 -5.32 -6.89 -0.46
CA GLY A 249 -5.40 -6.76 -1.92
C GLY A 249 -4.32 -5.84 -2.49
N LEU A 250 -4.07 -5.97 -3.80
CA LEU A 250 -3.19 -5.03 -4.50
C LEU A 250 -3.89 -3.69 -4.77
N SER A 251 -3.10 -2.71 -5.21
CA SER A 251 -3.66 -1.40 -5.55
C SER A 251 -4.69 -1.51 -6.68
N GLY A 252 -5.88 -0.94 -6.45
CA GLY A 252 -7.01 -0.95 -7.39
C GLY A 252 -7.91 -2.19 -7.36
N THR A 253 -7.65 -3.16 -6.48
CA THR A 253 -8.50 -4.36 -6.31
C THR A 253 -9.70 -4.13 -5.38
N GLY A 254 -9.90 -2.90 -4.88
CA GLY A 254 -11.07 -2.51 -4.11
C GLY A 254 -10.85 -2.22 -2.63
N LYS A 255 -9.61 -2.30 -2.10
CA LYS A 255 -9.32 -2.02 -0.67
C LYS A 255 -9.91 -0.70 -0.18
N THR A 256 -9.51 0.41 -0.78
CA THR A 256 -9.97 1.76 -0.41
C THR A 256 -11.48 1.88 -0.55
N THR A 257 -12.03 1.53 -1.73
CA THR A 257 -13.47 1.65 -2.02
C THR A 257 -14.37 0.80 -1.09
N LEU A 258 -13.90 -0.37 -0.65
CA LEU A 258 -14.67 -1.28 0.22
C LEU A 258 -14.46 -1.00 1.72
N SER A 259 -13.37 -0.35 2.10
CA SER A 259 -13.13 0.05 3.49
C SER A 259 -13.82 1.37 3.85
N THR A 260 -13.99 2.28 2.89
CA THR A 260 -14.82 3.49 3.00
C THR A 260 -16.31 3.15 2.86
N ASP A 261 -16.82 2.36 3.81
CA ASP A 261 -18.25 2.04 3.92
C ASP A 261 -18.91 3.06 4.85
N PRO A 262 -19.97 3.78 4.43
CA PRO A 262 -20.67 4.75 5.29
C PRO A 262 -21.25 4.13 6.58
N LYS A 263 -21.39 2.80 6.65
CA LYS A 263 -21.87 2.08 7.84
C LYS A 263 -20.77 1.80 8.87
N ARG A 264 -19.50 2.02 8.53
CA ARG A 264 -18.34 1.56 9.32
C ARG A 264 -17.26 2.65 9.43
N GLU A 265 -16.66 2.75 10.60
CA GLU A 265 -15.58 3.70 10.86
C GLU A 265 -14.28 3.18 10.22
N LEU A 266 -13.66 3.98 9.34
CA LEU A 266 -12.39 3.65 8.71
C LEU A 266 -11.26 3.68 9.76
N ILE A 267 -10.45 2.61 9.80
CA ILE A 267 -9.20 2.57 10.58
C ILE A 267 -8.04 3.05 9.71
N GLY A 268 -7.96 2.59 8.45
CA GLY A 268 -6.99 3.01 7.44
C GLY A 268 -7.18 2.25 6.13
N ASP A 269 -6.57 2.72 5.04
CA ASP A 269 -6.87 2.23 3.68
C ASP A 269 -5.84 1.25 3.09
N ASP A 270 -4.66 1.08 3.70
CA ASP A 270 -3.59 0.36 2.99
C ASP A 270 -2.55 -0.40 3.86
N GLU A 271 -2.17 0.09 5.04
CA GLU A 271 -1.06 -0.48 5.83
C GLU A 271 -1.39 -0.60 7.33
N HIS A 272 -1.47 -1.84 7.85
CA HIS A 272 -1.84 -2.09 9.24
C HIS A 272 -0.94 -3.10 9.93
N GLY A 273 -0.83 -2.96 11.24
CA GLY A 273 -0.30 -3.98 12.13
C GLY A 273 -1.43 -4.70 12.86
N TRP A 274 -1.17 -5.92 13.32
CA TRP A 274 -2.04 -6.65 14.25
C TRP A 274 -1.20 -7.24 15.38
N ASP A 275 -1.28 -6.58 16.54
CA ASP A 275 -0.58 -6.98 17.76
C ASP A 275 -1.54 -7.61 18.78
N LYS A 276 -1.10 -7.76 20.03
CA LYS A 276 -1.88 -8.32 21.12
C LYS A 276 -3.10 -7.48 21.54
N ASP A 277 -3.17 -6.21 21.16
CA ASP A 277 -4.25 -5.29 21.53
C ASP A 277 -5.26 -5.14 20.38
N GLY A 278 -4.83 -5.33 19.13
CA GLY A 278 -5.72 -5.35 17.97
C GLY A 278 -5.08 -4.85 16.68
N VAL A 279 -5.92 -4.42 15.75
CA VAL A 279 -5.50 -3.87 14.45
C VAL A 279 -5.22 -2.37 14.56
N PHE A 280 -4.07 -1.91 14.06
CA PHE A 280 -3.68 -0.50 14.11
C PHE A 280 -3.09 -0.03 12.78
N ASN A 281 -3.39 1.22 12.40
CA ASN A 281 -2.89 1.82 11.16
C ASN A 281 -1.42 2.22 11.30
N PHE A 282 -0.66 2.13 10.21
CA PHE A 282 0.69 2.71 10.15
C PHE A 282 0.68 4.20 9.79
N GLU A 283 -0.41 4.65 9.18
CA GLU A 283 -0.50 5.90 8.46
C GLU A 283 -1.34 6.96 9.18
N GLY A 284 -1.17 8.23 8.80
CA GLY A 284 -1.96 9.38 9.23
C GLY A 284 -2.87 9.95 8.15
N GLY A 285 -2.97 9.27 7.01
CA GLY A 285 -3.69 9.67 5.80
C GLY A 285 -4.00 8.48 4.89
N CYS A 286 -4.62 8.79 3.75
CA CYS A 286 -4.95 7.82 2.71
C CYS A 286 -4.36 8.25 1.37
N TYR A 287 -4.00 7.27 0.52
CA TYR A 287 -3.42 7.53 -0.80
C TYR A 287 -4.27 6.90 -1.91
N ALA A 288 -5.44 7.47 -2.12
CA ALA A 288 -6.48 6.92 -2.99
C ALA A 288 -6.15 7.10 -4.48
N LYS A 289 -6.57 6.13 -5.29
CA LYS A 289 -6.61 6.28 -6.76
C LYS A 289 -7.78 7.18 -7.16
N THR A 290 -7.58 8.00 -8.19
CA THR A 290 -8.60 8.98 -8.63
C THR A 290 -9.09 8.73 -10.07
N ILE A 291 -8.53 7.76 -10.79
CA ILE A 291 -8.99 7.45 -12.15
C ILE A 291 -10.45 6.97 -12.13
N ASN A 292 -11.29 7.59 -12.94
CA ASN A 292 -12.74 7.43 -12.97
C ASN A 292 -13.45 7.71 -11.64
N LEU A 293 -12.83 8.49 -10.74
CA LEU A 293 -13.47 8.87 -9.47
C LEU A 293 -14.78 9.60 -9.75
N ASN A 294 -15.85 9.11 -9.12
CA ASN A 294 -17.19 9.61 -9.30
C ASN A 294 -17.81 9.93 -7.93
N LYS A 295 -18.37 11.14 -7.81
CA LYS A 295 -18.93 11.65 -6.55
C LYS A 295 -20.11 10.81 -6.04
N GLU A 296 -20.91 10.23 -6.94
CA GLU A 296 -22.06 9.41 -6.56
C GLU A 296 -21.65 8.00 -6.10
N ALA A 297 -20.59 7.43 -6.69
CA ALA A 297 -20.10 6.09 -6.36
C ALA A 297 -19.19 6.06 -5.12
N GLU A 298 -18.36 7.09 -4.96
CA GLU A 298 -17.33 7.24 -3.91
C GLU A 298 -17.39 8.64 -3.25
N PRO A 299 -18.51 9.00 -2.61
CA PRO A 299 -18.73 10.37 -2.10
C PRO A 299 -17.73 10.78 -1.03
N GLU A 300 -17.33 9.88 -0.15
CA GLU A 300 -16.39 10.16 0.95
C GLU A 300 -15.00 10.52 0.41
N ILE A 301 -14.51 9.74 -0.57
CA ILE A 301 -13.21 9.99 -1.22
C ILE A 301 -13.29 11.31 -1.99
N PHE A 302 -14.37 11.57 -2.73
CA PHE A 302 -14.53 12.83 -3.47
C PHE A 302 -14.56 14.04 -2.53
N GLN A 303 -15.26 13.96 -1.40
CA GLN A 303 -15.32 15.04 -0.39
C GLN A 303 -13.97 15.26 0.32
N ALA A 304 -13.14 14.22 0.41
CA ALA A 304 -11.78 14.33 0.95
C ALA A 304 -10.85 15.18 0.06
N ILE A 305 -11.18 15.36 -1.22
CA ILE A 305 -10.44 16.22 -2.15
C ILE A 305 -10.84 17.67 -1.95
N ARG A 306 -10.08 18.36 -1.09
CA ARG A 306 -10.23 19.77 -0.75
C ARG A 306 -8.87 20.36 -0.36
N ARG A 307 -8.82 21.62 0.09
CA ARG A 307 -7.59 22.22 0.66
C ARG A 307 -6.95 21.26 1.67
N ASP A 308 -5.63 21.15 1.61
CA ASP A 308 -4.77 20.20 2.35
C ASP A 308 -4.79 18.74 1.83
N ALA A 309 -5.56 18.45 0.78
CA ALA A 309 -5.31 17.29 -0.08
C ALA A 309 -4.31 17.66 -1.18
N LEU A 310 -3.54 16.66 -1.60
CA LEU A 310 -2.55 16.78 -2.67
C LEU A 310 -2.86 15.75 -3.76
N LEU A 311 -3.30 16.24 -4.91
CA LEU A 311 -3.53 15.46 -6.12
C LEU A 311 -2.20 15.21 -6.84
N GLU A 312 -2.07 14.03 -7.45
CA GLU A 312 -0.89 13.61 -8.20
C GLU A 312 -1.30 13.14 -9.60
N ASN A 313 -0.77 13.79 -10.63
CA ASN A 313 -0.92 13.48 -12.04
C ASN A 313 -2.35 13.53 -12.60
N VAL A 314 -3.29 14.23 -11.97
CA VAL A 314 -4.61 14.45 -12.58
C VAL A 314 -4.54 15.55 -13.64
N THR A 315 -5.37 15.43 -14.67
CA THR A 315 -5.51 16.47 -15.68
C THR A 315 -6.31 17.64 -15.14
N VAL A 316 -5.71 18.83 -15.16
CA VAL A 316 -6.32 20.08 -14.69
C VAL A 316 -6.32 21.10 -15.83
N ASP A 317 -7.49 21.67 -16.14
CA ASP A 317 -7.62 22.70 -17.16
C ASP A 317 -7.19 24.09 -16.66
N ALA A 318 -7.10 25.07 -17.56
CA ALA A 318 -6.68 26.44 -17.23
C ALA A 318 -7.62 27.16 -16.23
N ASN A 319 -8.84 26.65 -16.03
CA ASN A 319 -9.80 27.18 -15.05
C ASN A 319 -9.78 26.39 -13.73
N GLY A 320 -8.88 25.41 -13.57
CA GLY A 320 -8.78 24.56 -12.38
C GLY A 320 -9.78 23.40 -12.32
N ASN A 321 -10.49 23.08 -13.41
CA ASN A 321 -11.37 21.90 -13.45
C ASN A 321 -10.53 20.63 -13.58
N ILE A 322 -10.90 19.59 -12.85
CA ILE A 322 -10.23 18.29 -12.88
C ILE A 322 -11.00 17.36 -13.82
N ASP A 323 -10.29 16.66 -14.69
CA ASP A 323 -10.82 15.51 -15.43
C ASP A 323 -10.28 14.22 -14.79
N PHE A 324 -11.13 13.55 -14.01
CA PHE A 324 -10.79 12.27 -13.38
C PHE A 324 -10.81 11.09 -14.34
N THR A 325 -11.34 11.25 -15.56
CA THR A 325 -11.43 10.18 -16.57
C THR A 325 -10.24 10.15 -17.52
N ASP A 326 -9.46 11.23 -17.58
CA ASP A 326 -8.27 11.32 -18.42
C ASP A 326 -7.12 10.47 -17.85
N ASP A 327 -6.68 9.48 -18.62
CA ASP A 327 -5.54 8.62 -18.35
C ASP A 327 -4.37 8.83 -19.30
N SER A 328 -4.37 9.91 -20.09
CA SER A 328 -3.35 10.19 -21.11
C SER A 328 -1.94 10.27 -20.54
N VAL A 329 -1.80 10.70 -19.28
CA VAL A 329 -0.53 10.64 -18.53
C VAL A 329 -0.37 9.29 -17.83
N THR A 330 -1.39 8.84 -17.09
CA THR A 330 -1.36 7.58 -16.35
C THR A 330 -2.75 7.15 -15.88
N GLN A 331 -2.98 5.84 -15.77
CA GLN A 331 -4.14 5.27 -15.05
C GLN A 331 -3.93 5.19 -13.52
N ASN A 332 -2.79 5.64 -13.02
CA ASN A 332 -2.47 5.69 -11.59
C ASN A 332 -2.48 7.14 -11.08
N THR A 333 -3.46 7.94 -11.50
CA THR A 333 -3.73 9.23 -10.87
C THR A 333 -4.13 9.02 -9.42
N ARG A 334 -3.70 9.92 -8.54
CA ARG A 334 -3.82 9.75 -7.09
C ARG A 334 -4.22 11.04 -6.39
N VAL A 335 -4.65 10.86 -5.14
CA VAL A 335 -4.74 11.93 -4.16
C VAL A 335 -4.26 11.42 -2.80
N SER A 336 -3.43 12.20 -2.13
CA SER A 336 -3.15 12.03 -0.70
C SER A 336 -3.95 13.04 0.10
N TYR A 337 -4.48 12.61 1.24
CA TYR A 337 -5.14 13.49 2.20
C TYR A 337 -4.95 12.94 3.61
N PRO A 338 -4.92 13.82 4.64
CA PRO A 338 -4.85 13.35 6.01
C PRO A 338 -6.17 12.64 6.36
N ILE A 339 -6.11 11.62 7.23
CA ILE A 339 -7.22 10.66 7.39
C ILE A 339 -8.51 11.34 7.88
N TYR A 340 -8.38 12.45 8.63
CA TYR A 340 -9.51 13.28 9.08
C TYR A 340 -10.26 14.00 7.95
N HIS A 341 -9.81 13.85 6.69
CA HIS A 341 -10.61 14.29 5.55
C HIS A 341 -11.84 13.42 5.31
N ILE A 342 -11.82 12.18 5.82
CA ILE A 342 -12.97 11.29 5.89
C ILE A 342 -13.65 11.50 7.24
N ASP A 343 -14.96 11.74 7.23
CA ASP A 343 -15.72 12.06 8.45
C ASP A 343 -15.92 10.83 9.36
N ASN A 344 -16.17 9.66 8.77
CA ASN A 344 -16.45 8.42 9.49
C ASN A 344 -15.18 7.59 9.73
N ILE A 345 -14.33 8.04 10.66
CA ILE A 345 -13.05 7.41 11.01
C ILE A 345 -12.99 7.04 12.49
N VAL A 346 -12.17 6.04 12.82
CA VAL A 346 -11.86 5.74 14.22
C VAL A 346 -10.96 6.83 14.79
N THR A 347 -11.38 7.41 15.93
CA THR A 347 -10.68 8.48 16.65
C THR A 347 -10.57 8.17 18.15
N PRO A 348 -9.63 8.78 18.90
CA PRO A 348 -8.59 9.73 18.46
C PRO A 348 -7.37 9.07 17.80
N VAL A 349 -7.24 7.74 17.89
CA VAL A 349 -6.13 6.98 17.32
C VAL A 349 -6.69 5.95 16.36
N SER A 350 -6.08 5.82 15.18
CA SER A 350 -6.45 4.87 14.12
C SER A 350 -6.11 3.42 14.50
N LYS A 351 -6.83 2.87 15.48
CA LYS A 351 -6.74 1.47 15.91
C LYS A 351 -8.05 0.97 16.49
N ALA A 352 -8.27 -0.34 16.42
CA ALA A 352 -9.45 -1.00 16.98
C ALA A 352 -9.06 -2.37 17.55
N GLY A 353 -10.05 -3.15 17.98
CA GLY A 353 -9.83 -4.50 18.49
C GLY A 353 -9.37 -5.49 17.42
N HIS A 354 -9.42 -6.77 17.76
CA HIS A 354 -9.02 -7.86 16.87
C HIS A 354 -10.00 -8.02 15.69
N ALA A 355 -9.47 -8.35 14.52
CA ALA A 355 -10.29 -8.62 13.35
C ALA A 355 -11.13 -9.89 13.54
N SER A 356 -12.44 -9.78 13.34
CA SER A 356 -13.35 -10.93 13.28
C SER A 356 -13.52 -11.46 11.86
N LYS A 357 -13.19 -10.64 10.85
CA LYS A 357 -13.27 -10.97 9.42
C LYS A 357 -11.97 -10.61 8.69
N VAL A 358 -11.43 -11.56 7.94
CA VAL A 358 -10.37 -11.32 6.94
C VAL A 358 -10.93 -11.51 5.54
N ILE A 359 -10.73 -10.54 4.66
CA ILE A 359 -11.17 -10.58 3.27
C ILE A 359 -9.93 -10.52 2.38
N PHE A 360 -9.76 -11.52 1.51
CA PHE A 360 -8.76 -11.53 0.45
C PHE A 360 -9.41 -11.07 -0.86
N LEU A 361 -9.03 -9.89 -1.35
CA LEU A 361 -9.54 -9.33 -2.59
C LEU A 361 -8.68 -9.80 -3.78
N THR A 362 -9.28 -10.57 -4.67
CA THR A 362 -8.64 -11.01 -5.92
C THR A 362 -9.31 -10.36 -7.12
N ALA A 363 -8.53 -9.70 -7.98
CA ALA A 363 -9.01 -9.21 -9.27
C ALA A 363 -8.74 -10.27 -10.34
N ASP A 364 -9.54 -11.34 -10.36
CA ASP A 364 -9.34 -12.45 -11.29
C ASP A 364 -9.72 -12.06 -12.73
N ALA A 365 -8.72 -11.89 -13.59
CA ALA A 365 -8.91 -11.60 -15.01
C ALA A 365 -9.27 -12.84 -15.86
N PHE A 366 -9.12 -14.07 -15.33
CA PHE A 366 -9.55 -15.28 -16.03
C PHE A 366 -11.07 -15.48 -15.96
N GLY A 367 -11.73 -14.94 -14.93
CA GLY A 367 -13.16 -15.14 -14.70
C GLY A 367 -13.48 -16.55 -14.21
N VAL A 368 -12.60 -17.11 -13.37
CA VAL A 368 -12.69 -18.47 -12.81
C VAL A 368 -13.14 -18.43 -11.36
N MET A 369 -12.60 -17.49 -10.57
CA MET A 369 -12.86 -17.39 -9.14
C MET A 369 -14.32 -16.97 -8.89
N PRO A 370 -15.04 -17.61 -7.95
CA PRO A 370 -16.38 -17.20 -7.56
C PRO A 370 -16.37 -15.78 -6.95
N PRO A 371 -17.51 -15.05 -6.98
CA PRO A 371 -17.61 -13.74 -6.35
C PRO A 371 -17.23 -13.73 -4.87
N VAL A 372 -17.54 -14.82 -4.14
CA VAL A 372 -17.16 -15.02 -2.74
C VAL A 372 -16.94 -16.48 -2.43
N SER A 373 -15.96 -16.79 -1.57
CA SER A 373 -15.75 -18.12 -0.99
C SER A 373 -15.45 -18.02 0.50
N ILE A 374 -15.92 -19.02 1.26
CA ILE A 374 -15.59 -19.23 2.67
C ILE A 374 -14.38 -20.16 2.72
N LEU A 375 -13.29 -19.71 3.34
CA LEU A 375 -12.02 -20.44 3.33
C LEU A 375 -11.85 -21.31 4.58
N THR A 376 -11.31 -22.51 4.42
CA THR A 376 -10.81 -23.33 5.55
C THR A 376 -9.47 -22.78 6.07
N PRO A 377 -9.04 -23.13 7.29
CA PRO A 377 -7.73 -22.73 7.83
C PRO A 377 -6.54 -23.00 6.89
N GLU A 378 -6.51 -24.14 6.22
CA GLU A 378 -5.45 -24.50 5.29
C GLU A 378 -5.55 -23.71 3.98
N GLN A 379 -6.77 -23.45 3.50
CA GLN A 379 -7.00 -22.60 2.33
C GLN A 379 -6.58 -21.16 2.60
N ILE A 380 -6.79 -20.63 3.81
CA ILE A 380 -6.35 -19.29 4.20
C ILE A 380 -4.85 -19.15 3.96
N GLN A 381 -4.05 -20.07 4.49
CA GLN A 381 -2.59 -20.06 4.31
C GLN A 381 -2.20 -20.21 2.84
N TYR A 382 -2.82 -21.16 2.12
CA TYR A 382 -2.51 -21.41 0.72
C TYR A 382 -2.77 -20.18 -0.17
N TYR A 383 -3.95 -19.57 -0.04
CA TYR A 383 -4.35 -18.43 -0.84
C TYR A 383 -3.65 -17.13 -0.41
N PHE A 384 -3.31 -16.97 0.87
CA PHE A 384 -2.52 -15.85 1.35
C PHE A 384 -1.09 -15.90 0.80
N LEU A 385 -0.43 -17.06 0.86
CA LEU A 385 0.92 -17.25 0.29
C LEU A 385 0.92 -17.13 -1.24
N SER A 386 -0.12 -17.62 -1.91
CA SER A 386 -0.26 -17.44 -3.35
C SER A 386 -0.49 -15.98 -3.74
N GLY A 387 -1.38 -15.28 -3.02
CA GLY A 387 -1.72 -13.89 -3.28
C GLY A 387 -2.12 -13.63 -4.74
N PHE A 388 -2.93 -14.54 -5.30
CA PHE A 388 -3.36 -14.46 -6.70
C PHE A 388 -4.31 -13.28 -6.90
N THR A 389 -4.01 -12.43 -7.88
CA THR A 389 -4.81 -11.26 -8.26
C THR A 389 -4.33 -10.73 -9.62
N ALA A 390 -4.62 -9.47 -9.97
CA ALA A 390 -4.05 -8.79 -11.12
C ALA A 390 -3.28 -7.53 -10.74
N LYS A 391 -2.18 -7.26 -11.44
CA LYS A 391 -1.60 -5.91 -11.51
C LYS A 391 -2.46 -5.08 -12.46
N LEU A 392 -3.12 -4.08 -11.91
CA LEU A 392 -3.87 -3.11 -12.71
C LEU A 392 -2.93 -2.06 -13.29
N ALA A 393 -3.29 -1.50 -14.43
CA ALA A 393 -2.49 -0.55 -15.18
C ALA A 393 -2.07 0.69 -14.34
N GLY A 394 -0.87 1.18 -14.66
CA GLY A 394 -0.21 2.32 -14.01
C GLY A 394 0.35 2.07 -12.60
N THR A 395 0.06 0.93 -11.95
CA THR A 395 0.52 0.70 -10.55
C THR A 395 2.04 0.50 -10.41
N GLU A 396 2.70 0.10 -11.49
CA GLU A 396 4.15 -0.02 -11.67
C GLU A 396 4.51 0.49 -13.07
N LEU A 397 5.69 1.09 -13.24
CA LEU A 397 6.14 1.56 -14.55
C LEU A 397 6.13 0.43 -15.59
N GLY A 398 5.42 0.65 -16.70
CA GLY A 398 5.33 -0.27 -17.83
C GLY A 398 4.11 -1.21 -17.85
N ILE A 399 3.20 -1.15 -16.86
CA ILE A 399 1.96 -1.95 -16.86
C ILE A 399 0.82 -1.14 -17.49
N THR A 400 0.32 -1.57 -18.65
CA THR A 400 -0.75 -0.88 -19.42
C THR A 400 -2.07 -1.64 -19.48
N GLU A 401 -2.09 -2.94 -19.17
CA GLU A 401 -3.28 -3.78 -19.14
C GLU A 401 -3.30 -4.66 -17.86
N PRO A 402 -4.46 -5.13 -17.38
CA PRO A 402 -4.54 -6.05 -16.26
C PRO A 402 -3.71 -7.33 -16.50
N GLN A 403 -2.68 -7.55 -15.69
CA GLN A 403 -1.84 -8.74 -15.78
C GLN A 403 -2.06 -9.65 -14.57
N PRO A 404 -2.51 -10.90 -14.75
CA PRO A 404 -2.58 -11.88 -13.67
C PRO A 404 -1.22 -12.01 -12.97
N THR A 405 -1.23 -12.07 -11.64
CA THR A 405 -0.01 -12.12 -10.85
C THR A 405 -0.22 -12.93 -9.57
N PHE A 406 0.86 -13.54 -9.09
CA PHE A 406 0.95 -14.14 -7.77
C PHE A 406 1.82 -13.24 -6.90
N SER A 407 1.16 -12.42 -6.09
CA SER A 407 1.81 -11.47 -5.20
C SER A 407 1.61 -11.94 -3.77
N ALA A 408 2.52 -12.79 -3.30
CA ALA A 408 2.52 -13.33 -1.94
C ALA A 408 2.08 -12.31 -0.87
N CYS A 409 1.23 -12.76 0.05
CA CYS A 409 0.63 -11.95 1.11
C CYS A 409 -0.17 -10.73 0.59
N PHE A 410 -0.59 -10.79 -0.69
CA PHE A 410 -1.17 -9.67 -1.45
C PHE A 410 -0.29 -8.42 -1.45
N GLY A 411 1.04 -8.56 -1.32
CA GLY A 411 1.94 -7.44 -1.06
C GLY A 411 3.43 -7.70 -1.40
N LYS A 412 3.73 -8.66 -2.28
CA LYS A 412 5.08 -9.17 -2.56
C LYS A 412 6.17 -8.10 -2.74
N ALA A 413 5.86 -7.00 -3.42
CA ALA A 413 6.82 -5.91 -3.68
C ALA A 413 7.34 -5.22 -2.39
N PHE A 414 6.59 -5.33 -1.30
CA PHE A 414 6.86 -4.69 -0.02
C PHE A 414 7.38 -5.66 1.05
N LEU A 415 7.39 -6.97 0.77
CA LEU A 415 7.86 -7.97 1.71
C LEU A 415 9.39 -7.95 1.77
N THR A 416 9.90 -7.88 2.99
CA THR A 416 11.34 -7.91 3.31
C THR A 416 11.77 -9.23 3.93
N LEU A 417 10.83 -10.01 4.48
CA LEU A 417 11.04 -11.35 5.03
C LEU A 417 10.44 -12.42 4.11
N HIS A 418 10.66 -13.68 4.45
CA HIS A 418 10.05 -14.79 3.70
C HIS A 418 8.51 -14.77 3.90
N PRO A 419 7.69 -14.98 2.85
CA PRO A 419 6.22 -14.97 2.95
C PRO A 419 5.64 -15.84 4.07
N GLY A 420 6.29 -16.96 4.39
CA GLY A 420 5.91 -17.83 5.51
C GLY A 420 5.83 -17.13 6.86
N GLN A 421 6.73 -16.16 7.14
CA GLN A 421 6.74 -15.43 8.42
C GLN A 421 5.52 -14.48 8.55
N TYR A 422 5.07 -13.89 7.44
CA TYR A 422 3.85 -13.08 7.43
C TYR A 422 2.61 -13.95 7.56
N ALA A 423 2.61 -15.14 6.94
CA ALA A 423 1.52 -16.09 7.07
C ALA A 423 1.40 -16.61 8.51
N GLU A 424 2.51 -16.97 9.15
CA GLU A 424 2.55 -17.43 10.54
C GLU A 424 1.95 -16.40 11.49
N THR A 425 2.45 -15.16 11.47
CA THR A 425 1.95 -14.08 12.34
C THR A 425 0.47 -13.73 12.10
N LEU A 426 0.00 -13.79 10.86
CA LEU A 426 -1.42 -13.60 10.55
C LEU A 426 -2.28 -14.75 11.10
N ILE A 427 -1.86 -16.00 10.88
CA ILE A 427 -2.61 -17.18 11.31
C ILE A 427 -2.67 -17.29 12.84
N ASP A 428 -1.59 -16.95 13.54
CA ASP A 428 -1.57 -16.93 15.00
C ASP A 428 -2.62 -15.96 15.54
N GLN A 429 -2.71 -14.75 14.96
CA GLN A 429 -3.74 -13.77 15.32
C GLN A 429 -5.15 -14.28 14.99
N MET A 430 -5.35 -14.86 13.81
CA MET A 430 -6.67 -15.38 13.42
C MET A 430 -7.13 -16.52 14.33
N ASN A 431 -6.23 -17.43 14.68
CA ASN A 431 -6.51 -18.56 15.58
C ASN A 431 -6.82 -18.08 17.01
N ALA A 432 -6.05 -17.11 17.51
CA ALA A 432 -6.26 -16.55 18.85
C ALA A 432 -7.62 -15.87 19.02
N HIS A 433 -8.20 -15.38 17.92
CA HIS A 433 -9.42 -14.56 17.95
C HIS A 433 -10.62 -15.17 17.21
N GLY A 434 -10.51 -16.42 16.74
CA GLY A 434 -11.61 -17.12 16.06
C GLY A 434 -12.04 -16.44 14.75
N THR A 435 -11.10 -15.80 14.07
CA THR A 435 -11.33 -14.98 12.88
C THR A 435 -11.66 -15.85 11.67
N THR A 436 -12.71 -15.49 10.93
CA THR A 436 -13.06 -16.18 9.67
C THR A 436 -12.51 -15.43 8.46
N ALA A 437 -12.18 -16.16 7.39
CA ALA A 437 -11.67 -15.55 6.17
C ALA A 437 -12.46 -15.92 4.92
N TYR A 438 -12.43 -14.97 3.98
CA TYR A 438 -13.16 -15.04 2.73
C TYR A 438 -12.27 -14.66 1.57
N MET A 439 -12.43 -15.31 0.43
CA MET A 439 -11.89 -14.84 -0.85
C MET A 439 -13.00 -14.13 -1.60
N VAL A 440 -12.78 -12.90 -2.05
CA VAL A 440 -13.77 -12.12 -2.81
C VAL A 440 -13.17 -11.72 -4.16
N ASN A 441 -13.83 -12.13 -5.24
CA ASN A 441 -13.44 -11.75 -6.59
C ASN A 441 -14.01 -10.37 -6.93
N THR A 442 -13.14 -9.38 -7.07
CA THR A 442 -13.45 -8.01 -7.51
C THR A 442 -13.04 -7.75 -8.97
N GLY A 443 -12.62 -8.81 -9.66
CA GLY A 443 -12.24 -8.86 -11.06
C GLY A 443 -13.43 -9.24 -11.94
N TRP A 444 -13.20 -10.17 -12.86
CA TRP A 444 -14.10 -10.51 -13.95
C TRP A 444 -14.82 -11.83 -13.71
N ASN A 445 -15.89 -12.07 -14.46
CA ASN A 445 -16.60 -13.35 -14.54
C ASN A 445 -16.58 -13.92 -15.98
N GLY A 446 -17.31 -15.02 -16.21
CA GLY A 446 -17.37 -15.70 -17.51
C GLY A 446 -17.92 -14.88 -18.67
N SER A 447 -18.66 -13.81 -18.39
CA SER A 447 -19.16 -12.89 -19.42
C SER A 447 -18.08 -11.91 -19.93
N GLY A 448 -16.89 -11.91 -19.32
CA GLY A 448 -15.83 -10.94 -19.62
C GLY A 448 -16.08 -9.55 -19.04
N LYS A 449 -17.09 -9.41 -18.17
CA LYS A 449 -17.37 -8.16 -17.43
C LYS A 449 -16.84 -8.24 -16.02
N ARG A 450 -16.43 -7.09 -15.49
CA ARG A 450 -16.08 -6.94 -14.08
C ARG A 450 -17.34 -7.17 -13.22
N ILE A 451 -17.19 -7.86 -12.09
CA ILE A 451 -18.27 -8.02 -11.10
C ILE A 451 -18.68 -6.62 -10.64
N SER A 452 -19.99 -6.38 -10.55
CA SER A 452 -20.49 -5.05 -10.26
C SER A 452 -20.13 -4.64 -8.82
N ILE A 453 -19.81 -3.36 -8.62
CA ILE A 453 -19.53 -2.84 -7.27
C ILE A 453 -20.74 -2.98 -6.34
N HIS A 454 -21.96 -2.97 -6.89
CA HIS A 454 -23.19 -3.24 -6.14
C HIS A 454 -23.19 -4.66 -5.57
N ASP A 455 -22.96 -5.67 -6.42
CA ASP A 455 -22.89 -7.07 -5.97
C ASP A 455 -21.74 -7.28 -4.98
N THR A 456 -20.57 -6.68 -5.23
CA THR A 456 -19.43 -6.77 -4.30
C THR A 456 -19.76 -6.14 -2.95
N ARG A 457 -20.36 -4.95 -2.89
CA ARG A 457 -20.78 -4.32 -1.63
C ARG A 457 -21.82 -5.16 -0.90
N ALA A 458 -22.80 -5.73 -1.62
CA ALA A 458 -23.78 -6.63 -1.03
C ALA A 458 -23.10 -7.89 -0.45
N ILE A 459 -22.14 -8.50 -1.15
CA ILE A 459 -21.34 -9.61 -0.62
C ILE A 459 -20.59 -9.21 0.66
N ILE A 460 -19.94 -8.04 0.66
CA ILE A 460 -19.24 -7.53 1.85
C ILE A 460 -20.22 -7.33 3.01
N ASP A 461 -21.40 -6.76 2.77
CA ASP A 461 -22.45 -6.62 3.79
C ASP A 461 -22.77 -7.98 4.45
N ARG A 462 -22.98 -9.04 3.65
CA ARG A 462 -23.27 -10.40 4.14
C ARG A 462 -22.11 -11.07 4.89
N ILE A 463 -20.88 -10.69 4.56
CA ILE A 463 -19.68 -11.13 5.31
C ILE A 463 -19.65 -10.46 6.68
N LEU A 464 -19.90 -9.15 6.71
CA LEU A 464 -19.75 -8.32 7.90
C LEU A 464 -20.91 -8.51 8.88
N ASP A 465 -22.16 -8.66 8.40
CA ASP A 465 -23.31 -8.98 9.24
C ASP A 465 -23.36 -10.46 9.68
N GLY A 466 -22.49 -11.29 9.10
CA GLY A 466 -22.34 -12.70 9.43
C GLY A 466 -23.35 -13.64 8.77
N SER A 467 -24.33 -13.14 8.00
CA SER A 467 -25.38 -13.96 7.41
C SER A 467 -24.85 -15.00 6.41
N ILE A 468 -23.69 -14.74 5.79
CA ILE A 468 -23.00 -15.71 4.92
C ILE A 468 -22.60 -17.00 5.65
N SER A 469 -22.41 -16.95 6.97
CA SER A 469 -22.02 -18.14 7.75
C SER A 469 -23.15 -19.15 7.93
N THR A 470 -24.39 -18.71 7.72
CA THR A 470 -25.61 -19.54 7.86
C THR A 470 -26.26 -19.90 6.53
N SER A 471 -25.76 -19.37 5.40
CA SER A 471 -26.29 -19.70 4.07
C SER A 471 -25.97 -21.14 3.69
N GLU A 472 -26.86 -21.77 2.93
CA GLU A 472 -26.54 -23.04 2.27
C GLU A 472 -25.35 -22.86 1.33
N THR A 473 -24.46 -23.86 1.28
CA THR A 473 -23.22 -23.78 0.51
C THR A 473 -23.06 -24.94 -0.44
N THR A 474 -22.34 -24.71 -1.53
CA THR A 474 -21.89 -25.74 -2.47
C THR A 474 -20.37 -25.65 -2.67
N GLN A 475 -19.80 -26.71 -3.23
CA GLN A 475 -18.37 -26.77 -3.55
C GLN A 475 -18.12 -26.47 -5.03
N ILE A 476 -17.22 -25.54 -5.31
CA ILE A 476 -16.71 -25.29 -6.66
C ILE A 476 -15.57 -26.27 -6.94
N PRO A 477 -15.66 -27.10 -8.01
CA PRO A 477 -14.66 -28.11 -8.32
C PRO A 477 -13.30 -27.47 -8.69
N VAL A 478 -12.26 -28.31 -8.81
CA VAL A 478 -10.86 -27.91 -9.05
C VAL A 478 -10.25 -27.16 -7.87
N PHE A 479 -10.83 -26.05 -7.45
CA PHE A 479 -10.34 -25.22 -6.35
C PHE A 479 -10.87 -25.65 -4.97
N ASN A 480 -11.91 -26.49 -4.94
CA ASN A 480 -12.57 -26.96 -3.71
C ASN A 480 -12.99 -25.80 -2.80
N LEU A 481 -13.51 -24.74 -3.40
CA LEU A 481 -13.95 -23.54 -2.70
C LEU A 481 -15.41 -23.66 -2.28
N THR A 482 -15.67 -23.42 -1.00
CA THR A 482 -17.03 -23.36 -0.46
C THR A 482 -17.66 -22.02 -0.82
N VAL A 483 -18.78 -22.05 -1.53
CA VAL A 483 -19.52 -20.85 -1.96
C VAL A 483 -20.98 -20.91 -1.50
N PRO A 484 -21.59 -19.77 -1.15
CA PRO A 484 -23.02 -19.73 -0.84
C PRO A 484 -23.86 -20.00 -2.10
N THR A 485 -24.98 -20.71 -1.95
CA THR A 485 -25.93 -20.96 -3.05
C THR A 485 -26.80 -19.74 -3.35
N GLU A 486 -27.05 -18.91 -2.34
CA GLU A 486 -27.78 -17.66 -2.42
C GLU A 486 -27.27 -16.65 -1.38
N LEU A 487 -27.40 -15.35 -1.69
CA LEU A 487 -27.12 -14.26 -0.76
C LEU A 487 -28.12 -13.13 -1.01
N GLU A 488 -28.63 -12.53 0.06
CA GLU A 488 -29.57 -11.41 -0.04
C GLU A 488 -28.94 -10.22 -0.78
N ASN A 489 -29.67 -9.68 -1.77
CA ASN A 489 -29.26 -8.56 -2.64
C ASN A 489 -28.05 -8.83 -3.54
N VAL A 490 -27.70 -10.11 -3.75
CA VAL A 490 -26.70 -10.56 -4.72
C VAL A 490 -27.39 -11.41 -5.78
N ASN A 491 -27.03 -11.24 -7.05
CA ASN A 491 -27.56 -12.10 -8.10
C ASN A 491 -27.12 -13.58 -7.88
N PRO A 492 -28.04 -14.54 -7.67
CA PRO A 492 -27.66 -15.93 -7.40
C PRO A 492 -26.95 -16.60 -8.59
N ASP A 493 -27.15 -16.10 -9.81
CA ASP A 493 -26.51 -16.66 -11.01
C ASP A 493 -25.03 -16.30 -11.13
N ILE A 494 -24.52 -15.35 -10.33
CA ILE A 494 -23.08 -15.04 -10.33
C ILE A 494 -22.31 -15.85 -9.29
N LEU A 495 -22.96 -16.34 -8.23
CA LEU A 495 -22.31 -17.01 -7.09
C LEU A 495 -21.58 -18.30 -7.50
N ASP A 496 -22.15 -19.03 -8.45
CA ASP A 496 -21.46 -20.09 -9.16
C ASP A 496 -20.81 -19.52 -10.44
N PRO A 497 -19.47 -19.41 -10.51
CA PRO A 497 -18.80 -18.76 -11.64
C PRO A 497 -19.09 -19.47 -12.97
N ARG A 498 -19.44 -20.76 -12.95
CA ARG A 498 -19.78 -21.56 -14.15
C ARG A 498 -21.03 -21.05 -14.86
N LYS A 499 -22.00 -20.50 -14.11
CA LYS A 499 -23.28 -20.00 -14.66
C LYS A 499 -23.14 -18.71 -15.47
N THR A 500 -22.00 -18.02 -15.36
CA THR A 500 -21.72 -16.80 -16.13
C THR A 500 -21.09 -17.07 -17.50
N TYR A 501 -20.76 -18.33 -17.80
CA TYR A 501 -20.29 -18.78 -19.11
C TYR A 501 -21.46 -19.22 -19.98
N ARG A 502 -21.27 -19.16 -21.31
CA ARG A 502 -22.23 -19.75 -22.25
C ARG A 502 -22.25 -21.27 -22.13
N GLU A 503 -21.07 -21.88 -22.02
CA GLU A 503 -20.88 -23.32 -21.85
C GLU A 503 -20.00 -23.58 -20.62
N SER A 504 -20.41 -24.48 -19.74
CA SER A 504 -19.66 -24.77 -18.50
C SER A 504 -18.27 -25.36 -18.75
N SER A 505 -18.05 -25.96 -19.92
CA SER A 505 -16.75 -26.48 -20.35
C SER A 505 -15.70 -25.38 -20.53
N GLU A 506 -16.10 -24.16 -20.93
CA GLU A 506 -15.20 -23.00 -21.04
C GLU A 506 -14.64 -22.60 -19.67
N TRP A 507 -15.49 -22.64 -18.63
CA TRP A 507 -15.03 -22.44 -17.26
C TRP A 507 -14.04 -23.53 -16.86
N THR A 508 -14.31 -24.80 -17.16
CA THR A 508 -13.42 -25.93 -16.81
C THR A 508 -12.04 -25.80 -17.46
N GLU A 509 -11.96 -25.37 -18.72
CA GLU A 509 -10.69 -25.14 -19.41
C GLU A 509 -9.87 -24.04 -18.72
N LYS A 510 -10.49 -22.89 -18.46
CA LYS A 510 -9.84 -21.76 -17.78
C LYS A 510 -9.48 -22.08 -16.34
N ALA A 511 -10.34 -22.80 -15.62
CA ALA A 511 -10.12 -23.25 -14.26
C ALA A 511 -8.92 -24.22 -14.19
N THR A 512 -8.84 -25.15 -15.13
CA THR A 512 -7.70 -26.07 -15.25
C THR A 512 -6.40 -25.30 -15.53
N ARG A 513 -6.42 -24.32 -16.44
CA ARG A 513 -5.25 -23.48 -16.72
C ARG A 513 -4.81 -22.69 -15.49
N LEU A 514 -5.75 -22.06 -14.78
CA LEU A 514 -5.45 -21.29 -13.57
C LEU A 514 -4.93 -22.20 -12.45
N ALA A 515 -5.50 -23.39 -12.26
CA ALA A 515 -5.01 -24.37 -11.30
C ALA A 515 -3.54 -24.78 -11.55
N HIS A 516 -3.14 -25.01 -12.81
CA HIS A 516 -1.74 -25.26 -13.13
C HIS A 516 -0.83 -24.09 -12.72
N LEU A 517 -1.28 -22.84 -12.90
CA LEU A 517 -0.52 -21.66 -12.49
C LEU A 517 -0.36 -21.59 -10.97
N PHE A 518 -1.43 -21.85 -10.21
CA PHE A 518 -1.39 -21.94 -8.74
C PHE A 518 -0.41 -23.02 -8.27
N ILE A 519 -0.54 -24.25 -8.80
CA ILE A 519 0.33 -25.38 -8.44
C ILE A 519 1.79 -25.07 -8.78
N ALA A 520 2.07 -24.49 -9.96
CA ALA A 520 3.42 -24.12 -10.36
C ALA A 520 4.01 -23.02 -9.46
N ASN A 521 3.22 -21.99 -9.16
CA ASN A 521 3.65 -20.89 -8.29
C ASN A 521 3.93 -21.38 -6.86
N PHE A 522 3.08 -22.24 -6.31
CA PHE A 522 3.15 -22.64 -4.90
C PHE A 522 4.40 -23.47 -4.56
N LYS A 523 5.02 -24.15 -5.53
CA LYS A 523 6.28 -24.91 -5.35
C LYS A 523 7.41 -24.10 -4.73
N GLN A 524 7.43 -22.78 -4.90
CA GLN A 524 8.48 -21.93 -4.31
C GLN A 524 8.38 -21.87 -2.78
N TYR A 525 7.22 -22.21 -2.21
CA TYR A 525 6.95 -22.18 -0.77
C TYR A 525 7.00 -23.55 -0.12
N THR A 526 7.21 -24.66 -0.85
CA THR A 526 7.20 -26.03 -0.29
C THR A 526 8.58 -26.43 0.25
N ASP A 527 9.21 -25.54 1.01
CA ASP A 527 10.53 -25.73 1.60
C ASP A 527 10.50 -26.24 3.05
N THR A 528 9.31 -26.30 3.66
CA THR A 528 9.07 -26.87 4.99
C THR A 528 7.96 -27.93 4.93
N PRO A 529 7.94 -28.93 5.84
CA PRO A 529 6.85 -29.90 5.92
C PRO A 529 5.47 -29.25 6.12
N GLU A 530 5.41 -28.16 6.88
CA GLU A 530 4.19 -27.39 7.13
C GLU A 530 3.65 -26.80 5.84
N THR A 531 4.50 -26.12 5.06
CA THR A 531 4.10 -25.49 3.80
C THR A 531 3.90 -26.49 2.67
N GLU A 532 4.59 -27.64 2.69
CA GLU A 532 4.34 -28.74 1.75
C GLU A 532 2.94 -29.35 1.93
N ASN A 533 2.47 -29.48 3.18
CA ASN A 533 1.12 -29.99 3.45
C ASN A 533 0.00 -29.08 2.90
N LEU A 534 0.26 -27.77 2.75
CA LEU A 534 -0.71 -26.82 2.20
C LEU A 534 -1.05 -27.08 0.72
N VAL A 535 -0.23 -27.85 -0.02
CA VAL A 535 -0.53 -28.20 -1.42
C VAL A 535 -1.89 -28.89 -1.56
N LYS A 536 -2.33 -29.63 -0.54
CA LYS A 536 -3.64 -30.30 -0.52
C LYS A 536 -4.82 -29.33 -0.40
N ALA A 537 -4.59 -28.13 0.13
CA ALA A 537 -5.60 -27.07 0.25
C ALA A 537 -5.73 -26.22 -1.02
N GLY A 538 -4.75 -26.33 -1.92
CA GLY A 538 -4.77 -25.70 -3.24
C GLY A 538 -5.62 -26.45 -4.26
N PRO A 539 -5.63 -25.95 -5.51
CA PRO A 539 -6.35 -26.59 -6.60
C PRO A 539 -5.89 -28.02 -6.86
N GLN A 540 -6.83 -28.94 -7.06
CA GLN A 540 -6.61 -30.34 -7.38
C GLN A 540 -7.07 -30.62 -8.81
N LEU A 541 -6.14 -31.08 -9.64
CA LEU A 541 -6.42 -31.54 -10.99
C LEU A 541 -6.62 -33.06 -10.94
N SER A 542 -7.83 -33.49 -11.27
CA SER A 542 -8.23 -34.91 -11.34
C SER A 542 -7.65 -35.62 -12.55
#